data_AF-A0A382GUT5-F1
#
_entry.id   AF-A0A382GUT5-F1
#
_cell.length_a   1.000
_cell.length_b   1.000
_cell.length_c   1.000
_cell.angle_alpha   90.00
_cell.angle_beta   90.00
_cell.angle_gamma   90.00
#
_symmetry.space_group_name_H-M   'P 1'
#
loop_
_entity.id
_entity.type
_entity.pdbx_description
1 polymer ?
#
loop_
_entity_poly.entity_id
_entity_poly.type
_entity_poly.pdbx_seq_one_letter_code
_entity_poly.pdbx_strand_id
1 'polypeptide(L)'
;VAQPRHDHANMPVYAIIGFGSLIWDLDDLRPWVTGEWDFYSGPILPLEFSLVSAKRKRALALVIDHIDGQNCPTCVIRSRRDSLALAVSDLATRERAAIEKIGYLDVNRGTCWSRSNTTLDTVRRWLQCSSFDGAAWTDGERNFEKATGEPSSVPAAV
;
A
#
# COMPACT_ATOMS: atom_id res chain seq x y z
N VAL A 1 26.33 20.77 1.91
CA VAL A 1 25.20 21.72 1.79
C VAL A 1 24.07 20.95 1.13
N ALA A 2 22.99 20.66 1.85
CA ALA A 2 21.82 20.03 1.27
C ALA A 2 21.12 21.07 0.37
N GLN A 3 20.95 20.77 -0.91
CA GLN A 3 20.17 21.62 -1.81
C GLN A 3 18.70 21.65 -1.34
N PRO A 4 18.05 22.82 -1.31
CA PRO A 4 16.62 22.90 -1.06
C PRO A 4 15.88 22.23 -2.22
N ARG A 5 14.89 21.38 -1.91
CA ARG A 5 14.00 20.81 -2.93
C ARG A 5 13.10 21.93 -3.46
N HIS A 6 12.97 21.95 -4.79
CA HIS A 6 12.50 23.05 -5.64
C HIS A 6 11.14 23.69 -5.31
N ASP A 7 11.07 25.00 -5.58
CA ASP A 7 9.87 25.85 -5.68
C ASP A 7 8.84 25.38 -6.74
N HIS A 8 7.55 25.44 -6.36
CA HIS A 8 6.33 25.86 -7.10
C HIS A 8 6.20 25.74 -8.65
N ALA A 9 6.70 24.71 -9.32
CA ALA A 9 6.43 24.52 -10.76
C ALA A 9 6.02 23.10 -11.22
N ASN A 10 6.04 22.08 -10.36
CA ASN A 10 5.66 20.72 -10.73
C ASN A 10 4.48 20.23 -9.89
N MET A 11 3.44 19.67 -10.52
CA MET A 11 2.33 19.06 -9.81
C MET A 11 2.85 17.87 -8.98
N PRO A 12 2.38 17.69 -7.74
CA PRO A 12 2.84 16.61 -6.89
C PRO A 12 2.56 15.25 -7.56
N VAL A 13 3.49 14.33 -7.37
CA VAL A 13 3.45 13.00 -7.97
C VAL A 13 3.23 11.96 -6.88
N TYR A 14 2.08 11.28 -6.93
CA TYR A 14 1.73 10.27 -5.95
C TYR A 14 1.84 8.85 -6.49
N ALA A 15 2.37 7.96 -5.67
CA ALA A 15 2.44 6.53 -5.92
C ALA A 15 1.23 5.80 -5.30
N ILE A 16 0.73 4.80 -6.00
CA ILE A 16 -0.04 3.71 -5.40
C ILE A 16 0.92 2.52 -5.30
N ILE A 17 1.18 2.06 -4.08
CA ILE A 17 1.98 0.86 -3.84
C ILE A 17 1.05 -0.34 -3.90
N GLY A 18 1.40 -1.31 -4.75
CA GLY A 18 0.62 -2.50 -5.00
C GLY A 18 1.34 -3.80 -4.70
N PHE A 19 0.58 -4.74 -4.16
CA PHE A 19 0.94 -6.14 -3.96
C PHE A 19 -0.34 -6.98 -4.02
N GLY A 20 -0.22 -8.28 -4.29
CA GLY A 20 -1.37 -9.16 -4.47
C GLY A 20 -2.28 -8.70 -5.62
N SER A 21 -3.61 -8.80 -5.43
CA SER A 21 -4.57 -8.65 -6.54
C SER A 21 -4.60 -7.29 -7.21
N LEU A 22 -4.08 -6.24 -6.56
CA LEU A 22 -4.05 -4.91 -7.16
C LEU A 22 -3.18 -4.84 -8.42
N ILE A 23 -2.15 -5.68 -8.52
CA ILE A 23 -1.18 -5.67 -9.63
C ILE A 23 -1.84 -6.10 -10.95
N TRP A 24 -2.68 -7.14 -10.94
CA TRP A 24 -3.29 -7.69 -12.17
C TRP A 24 -4.75 -7.31 -12.36
N ASP A 25 -5.37 -6.69 -11.37
CA ASP A 25 -6.75 -6.22 -11.45
C ASP A 25 -6.87 -4.82 -10.84
N LEU A 26 -6.93 -3.80 -11.70
CA LEU A 26 -7.10 -2.42 -11.27
C LEU A 26 -8.57 -2.04 -11.00
N ASP A 27 -9.57 -2.79 -11.47
CA ASP A 27 -11.01 -2.50 -11.31
C ASP A 27 -11.33 -0.98 -11.36
N ASP A 28 -12.05 -0.46 -10.35
CA ASP A 28 -12.41 0.97 -10.18
C ASP A 28 -11.21 1.94 -10.09
N LEU A 29 -9.99 1.46 -9.82
CA LEU A 29 -8.78 2.29 -9.77
C LEU A 29 -8.25 2.63 -11.17
N ARG A 30 -8.59 1.83 -12.19
CA ARG A 30 -8.05 1.94 -13.56
C ARG A 30 -8.08 3.36 -14.15
N PRO A 31 -9.17 4.16 -14.06
CA PRO A 31 -9.19 5.51 -14.63
C PRO A 31 -8.34 6.53 -13.86
N TRP A 32 -7.90 6.20 -12.65
CA TRP A 32 -7.20 7.10 -11.72
C TRP A 32 -5.69 6.88 -11.64
N VAL A 33 -5.17 5.92 -12.41
CA VAL A 33 -3.74 5.62 -12.50
C VAL A 33 -3.23 5.75 -13.93
N THR A 34 -1.94 5.90 -14.12
CA THR A 34 -1.32 6.07 -15.43
C THR A 34 0.02 5.37 -15.54
N GLY A 35 0.37 4.97 -16.76
CA GLY A 35 1.55 4.17 -17.04
C GLY A 35 1.34 2.69 -16.69
N GLU A 36 2.45 1.96 -16.73
CA GLU A 36 2.51 0.56 -16.32
C GLU A 36 2.89 0.44 -14.85
N TRP A 37 2.67 -0.73 -14.26
CA TRP A 37 3.27 -1.08 -12.98
C TRP A 37 4.79 -1.10 -13.11
N ASP A 38 5.45 -0.37 -12.23
CA ASP A 38 6.88 -0.47 -12.02
C ASP A 38 7.12 -1.59 -10.98
N PHE A 39 7.54 -2.74 -11.48
CA PHE A 39 7.69 -3.95 -10.69
C PHE A 39 8.92 -3.86 -9.80
N TYR A 40 8.74 -4.22 -8.53
CA TYR A 40 9.81 -4.29 -7.53
C TYR A 40 10.49 -2.96 -7.19
N SER A 41 9.95 -1.83 -7.63
CA SER A 41 10.50 -0.51 -7.33
C SER A 41 9.87 0.17 -6.11
N GLY A 42 8.90 -0.47 -5.47
CA GLY A 42 8.28 0.01 -4.23
C GLY A 42 9.10 -0.30 -2.98
N PRO A 43 8.62 0.07 -1.79
CA PRO A 43 9.26 -0.33 -0.54
C PRO A 43 9.25 -1.86 -0.39
N ILE A 44 10.27 -2.39 0.27
CA ILE A 44 10.27 -3.78 0.73
C ILE A 44 9.38 -3.85 1.97
N LEU A 45 8.29 -4.61 1.91
CA LEU A 45 7.35 -4.77 3.02
C LEU A 45 7.27 -6.25 3.42
N PRO A 46 7.07 -6.55 4.72
CA PRO A 46 6.86 -7.93 5.15
C PRO A 46 5.43 -8.35 4.78
N LEU A 47 5.29 -9.21 3.78
CA LEU A 47 3.99 -9.62 3.24
C LEU A 47 3.67 -11.06 3.61
N GLU A 48 2.41 -11.32 3.99
CA GLU A 48 1.90 -12.67 4.31
C GLU A 48 0.43 -12.83 3.92
N PHE A 49 0.01 -14.06 3.56
CA PHE A 49 -1.37 -14.45 3.34
C PHE A 49 -2.13 -14.65 4.67
N SER A 50 -2.13 -13.63 5.54
CA SER A 50 -2.70 -13.71 6.89
C SER A 50 -4.04 -12.98 7.08
N LEU A 51 -4.65 -12.50 5.98
CA LEU A 51 -6.01 -11.94 5.97
C LEU A 51 -7.01 -12.91 5.35
N VAL A 52 -7.91 -13.45 6.16
CA VAL A 52 -9.11 -14.17 5.73
C VAL A 52 -10.14 -13.17 5.19
N SER A 53 -10.36 -13.22 3.89
CA SER A 53 -11.35 -12.38 3.21
C SER A 53 -12.76 -12.89 3.47
N ALA A 54 -13.59 -12.08 4.14
CA ALA A 54 -15.02 -12.33 4.28
C ALA A 54 -15.74 -12.39 2.91
N LYS A 55 -15.22 -11.70 1.90
CA LYS A 55 -15.85 -11.53 0.57
C LYS A 55 -15.47 -12.64 -0.41
N ARG A 56 -14.32 -13.30 -0.24
CA ARG A 56 -13.80 -14.32 -1.17
C ARG A 56 -13.90 -15.75 -0.60
N LYS A 57 -15.04 -16.11 0.01
CA LYS A 57 -15.27 -17.46 0.57
C LYS A 57 -14.18 -17.90 1.57
N ARG A 58 -13.71 -16.99 2.45
CA ARG A 58 -12.60 -17.23 3.39
C ARG A 58 -11.22 -17.46 2.75
N ALA A 59 -11.04 -17.13 1.47
CA ALA A 59 -9.72 -17.14 0.86
C ALA A 59 -8.77 -16.17 1.60
N LEU A 60 -7.50 -16.57 1.68
CA LEU A 60 -6.44 -15.75 2.21
C LEU A 60 -6.05 -14.66 1.21
N ALA A 61 -5.74 -13.48 1.74
CA ALA A 61 -5.26 -12.32 1.01
C ALA A 61 -3.95 -11.86 1.62
N LEU A 62 -3.08 -11.35 0.76
CA LEU A 62 -1.79 -10.81 1.13
C LEU A 62 -1.95 -9.49 1.88
N VAL A 63 -1.33 -9.36 3.04
CA VAL A 63 -1.30 -8.14 3.87
C VAL A 63 0.12 -7.89 4.38
N ILE A 64 0.33 -6.68 4.90
CA ILE A 64 1.57 -6.35 5.60
C ILE A 64 1.52 -6.98 7.00
N ASP A 65 2.38 -7.96 7.24
CA ASP A 65 2.43 -8.74 8.49
C ASP A 65 3.85 -8.69 9.07
N HIS A 66 4.02 -7.91 10.15
CA HIS A 66 5.33 -7.75 10.81
C HIS A 66 5.71 -8.93 11.71
N ILE A 67 4.85 -9.94 11.87
CA ILE A 67 5.11 -11.13 12.69
C ILE A 67 5.61 -12.26 11.80
N ASP A 68 4.80 -12.64 10.81
CA ASP A 68 5.05 -13.84 9.98
C ASP A 68 5.53 -13.49 8.56
N GLY A 69 5.39 -12.24 8.14
CA GLY A 69 5.59 -11.82 6.76
C GLY A 69 7.02 -11.89 6.26
N GLN A 70 7.15 -12.20 4.98
CA GLN A 70 8.43 -12.25 4.29
C GLN A 70 8.70 -10.91 3.61
N ASN A 71 9.95 -10.46 3.68
CA ASN A 71 10.38 -9.23 3.03
C ASN A 71 10.24 -9.36 1.51
N CYS A 72 9.24 -8.70 0.94
CA CYS A 72 8.94 -8.73 -0.47
C CYS A 72 9.01 -7.32 -1.07
N PRO A 73 9.71 -7.15 -2.21
CA PRO A 73 9.63 -5.90 -2.97
C PRO A 73 8.21 -5.70 -3.51
N THR A 74 7.67 -4.51 -3.35
CA THR A 74 6.33 -4.14 -3.84
C THR A 74 6.39 -3.47 -5.22
N CYS A 75 5.25 -3.39 -5.89
CA CYS A 75 5.12 -2.70 -7.17
C CYS A 75 4.55 -1.30 -6.96
N VAL A 76 4.72 -0.42 -7.94
CA VAL A 76 4.23 0.95 -7.86
C VAL A 76 3.56 1.35 -9.16
N ILE A 77 2.47 2.08 -9.08
CA ILE A 77 1.84 2.72 -10.24
C ILE A 77 1.55 4.17 -9.91
N ARG A 78 1.67 5.05 -10.92
CA ARG A 78 1.48 6.48 -10.73
C ARG A 78 -0.01 6.82 -10.65
N SER A 79 -0.40 7.58 -9.62
CA SER A 79 -1.72 8.21 -9.54
C SER A 79 -1.84 9.38 -10.52
N ARG A 80 -3.03 9.55 -11.10
CA ARG A 80 -3.41 10.75 -11.88
C ARG A 80 -3.89 11.90 -11.00
N ARG A 81 -4.12 11.66 -9.71
CA ARG A 81 -4.59 12.68 -8.78
C ARG A 81 -3.47 13.66 -8.44
N ASP A 82 -3.87 14.90 -8.22
CA ASP A 82 -3.05 16.01 -7.72
C ASP A 82 -3.16 16.17 -6.19
N SER A 83 -3.95 15.30 -5.55
CA SER A 83 -4.16 15.24 -4.11
C SER A 83 -4.04 13.80 -3.62
N LEU A 84 -3.21 13.59 -2.59
CA LEU A 84 -3.05 12.28 -1.96
C LEU A 84 -4.37 11.78 -1.37
N ALA A 85 -5.21 12.67 -0.82
CA ALA A 85 -6.50 12.28 -0.25
C ALA A 85 -7.44 11.65 -1.29
N LEU A 86 -7.40 12.14 -2.54
CA LEU A 86 -8.16 11.53 -3.64
C LEU A 86 -7.57 10.17 -4.03
N ALA A 87 -6.25 10.06 -4.11
CA ALA A 87 -5.58 8.78 -4.38
C ALA A 87 -5.91 7.72 -3.32
N VAL A 88 -5.96 8.12 -2.04
CA VAL A 88 -6.41 7.28 -0.92
C VAL A 88 -7.87 6.86 -1.10
N SER A 89 -8.76 7.79 -1.46
CA SER A 89 -10.18 7.49 -1.70
C SER A 89 -10.38 6.53 -2.88
N ASP A 90 -9.62 6.69 -3.97
CA ASP A 90 -9.70 5.81 -5.14
C ASP A 90 -9.24 4.39 -4.77
N LEU A 91 -8.13 4.27 -4.02
CA LEU A 91 -7.64 2.98 -3.55
C LEU A 91 -8.61 2.33 -2.55
N ALA A 92 -9.19 3.10 -1.62
CA ALA A 92 -10.21 2.61 -0.70
C ALA A 92 -11.43 2.05 -1.43
N THR A 93 -11.88 2.75 -2.48
CA THR A 93 -13.00 2.33 -3.33
C THR A 93 -12.68 1.01 -4.02
N ARG A 94 -11.50 0.91 -4.64
CA ARG A 94 -11.00 -0.30 -5.29
C ARG A 94 -10.94 -1.50 -4.34
N GLU A 95 -10.46 -1.30 -3.13
CA GLU A 95 -10.38 -2.35 -2.10
C GLU A 95 -11.74 -2.62 -1.43
N ARG A 96 -12.75 -1.79 -1.73
CA ARG A 96 -14.07 -1.76 -1.07
C ARG A 96 -13.90 -1.77 0.45
N ALA A 97 -12.98 -0.92 0.91
CA ALA A 97 -12.54 -0.82 2.29
C ALA A 97 -12.77 0.59 2.83
N ALA A 98 -12.83 0.72 4.15
CA ALA A 98 -12.87 2.01 4.80
C ALA A 98 -11.51 2.73 4.65
N ILE A 99 -11.49 4.07 4.70
CA ILE A 99 -10.27 4.86 4.50
C ILE A 99 -9.21 4.52 5.55
N GLU A 100 -9.61 4.13 6.76
CA GLU A 100 -8.75 3.67 7.86
C GLU A 100 -8.17 2.26 7.63
N LYS A 101 -8.27 1.73 6.41
CA LYS A 101 -7.53 0.56 5.94
C LYS A 101 -6.56 0.92 4.81
N ILE A 102 -6.39 2.20 4.48
CA ILE A 102 -5.50 2.69 3.42
C ILE A 102 -4.41 3.57 4.01
N GLY A 103 -3.19 3.04 4.06
CA GLY A 103 -1.99 3.75 4.50
C GLY A 103 -1.64 4.88 3.56
N TYR A 104 -1.14 6.00 4.09
CA TYR A 104 -0.64 7.10 3.27
C TYR A 104 0.47 7.91 3.93
N LEU A 105 1.30 8.53 3.10
CA LEU A 105 2.32 9.50 3.49
C LEU A 105 2.47 10.56 2.41
N ASP A 106 2.22 11.82 2.76
CA ASP A 106 2.54 13.00 1.95
C ASP A 106 3.79 13.67 2.53
N VAL A 107 4.89 13.66 1.79
CA VAL A 107 6.17 14.22 2.26
C VAL A 107 6.12 15.73 2.31
N ASN A 108 5.44 16.36 1.34
CA ASN A 108 5.42 17.81 1.19
C ASN A 108 4.51 18.47 2.22
N ARG A 109 3.40 17.81 2.56
CA ARG A 109 2.44 18.30 3.57
C ARG A 109 2.72 17.81 4.98
N GLY A 110 3.60 16.81 5.14
CA GLY A 110 3.90 16.18 6.43
C GLY A 110 2.74 15.38 7.02
N THR A 111 1.72 15.06 6.22
CA THR A 111 0.54 14.30 6.67
C THR A 111 0.74 12.82 6.41
N CYS A 112 0.36 11.98 7.36
CA CYS A 112 0.47 10.53 7.21
C CYS A 112 -0.55 9.78 8.06
N TRP A 113 -0.78 8.55 7.68
CA TRP A 113 -1.52 7.57 8.47
C TRP A 113 -1.07 6.17 8.09
N SER A 114 -0.91 5.32 9.09
CA SER A 114 -0.74 3.88 8.92
C SER A 114 -1.10 3.21 10.24
N ARG A 115 -1.53 1.96 10.18
CA ARG A 115 -1.69 1.10 11.35
C ARG A 115 -0.37 0.76 12.02
N SER A 116 0.75 0.85 11.28
CA SER A 116 2.08 0.47 11.77
C SER A 116 3.08 1.58 11.51
N ASN A 117 3.67 2.11 12.60
CA ASN A 117 4.78 3.04 12.51
C ASN A 117 5.97 2.44 11.76
N THR A 118 6.21 1.13 11.89
CA THR A 118 7.26 0.42 11.15
C THR A 118 7.01 0.44 9.65
N THR A 119 5.78 0.18 9.20
CA THR A 119 5.39 0.31 7.78
C THR A 119 5.62 1.75 7.30
N LEU A 120 5.13 2.72 8.06
CA LEU A 120 5.25 4.12 7.71
C LEU A 120 6.72 4.59 7.58
N ASP A 121 7.59 4.14 8.48
CA ASP A 121 9.02 4.44 8.42
C ASP A 121 9.69 3.82 7.19
N THR A 122 9.30 2.60 6.83
CA THR A 122 9.79 1.92 5.63
C THR A 122 9.36 2.66 4.37
N VAL A 123 8.08 3.05 4.26
CA VAL A 123 7.58 3.87 3.14
C VAL A 123 8.28 5.23 3.09
N ARG A 124 8.52 5.86 4.25
CA ARG A 124 9.24 7.14 4.33
C ARG A 124 10.66 7.03 3.80
N ARG A 125 11.42 6.00 4.20
CA ARG A 125 12.79 5.77 3.70
C ARG A 125 12.79 5.50 2.20
N TRP A 126 11.83 4.74 1.71
CA TRP A 126 11.68 4.51 0.28
C TRP A 126 11.38 5.82 -0.49
N LEU A 127 10.43 6.63 0.00
CA LEU A 127 10.07 7.91 -0.63
C LEU A 127 11.26 8.88 -0.71
N GLN A 128 12.15 8.89 0.28
CA GLN A 128 13.37 9.71 0.27
C GLN A 128 14.31 9.41 -0.91
N CYS A 129 14.25 8.20 -1.45
CA CYS A 129 15.05 7.76 -2.59
C CYS A 129 14.24 7.67 -3.90
N SER A 130 12.97 8.06 -3.86
CA SER A 130 12.04 7.97 -5.00
C SER A 130 11.81 9.34 -5.65
N SER A 131 11.14 9.34 -6.80
CA SER A 131 10.65 10.56 -7.46
C SER A 131 9.22 10.96 -7.04
N PHE A 132 8.63 10.27 -6.06
CA PHE A 132 7.27 10.52 -5.59
C PHE A 132 7.26 11.49 -4.40
N ASP A 133 6.26 12.36 -4.38
CA ASP A 133 5.98 13.30 -3.28
C ASP A 133 5.15 12.67 -2.16
N GLY A 134 4.55 11.52 -2.42
CA GLY A 134 3.80 10.76 -1.45
C GLY A 134 3.30 9.44 -2.01
N ALA A 135 2.74 8.61 -1.15
CA ALA A 135 2.22 7.30 -1.55
C ALA A 135 0.99 6.89 -0.74
N ALA A 136 0.17 6.04 -1.35
CA ALA A 136 -0.93 5.33 -0.70
C ALA A 136 -0.78 3.81 -0.90
N TRP A 137 -1.22 3.01 0.06
CA TRP A 137 -1.15 1.55 0.02
C TRP A 137 -2.26 0.91 0.84
N THR A 138 -2.60 -0.34 0.53
CA THR A 138 -3.56 -1.11 1.34
C THR A 138 -2.89 -1.50 2.66
N ASP A 139 -3.43 -1.03 3.79
CA ASP A 139 -2.90 -1.25 5.14
C ASP A 139 -3.88 -2.12 5.93
N GLY A 140 -4.16 -3.30 5.35
CA GLY A 140 -5.04 -4.30 5.91
C GLY A 140 -4.49 -4.91 7.20
N GLU A 141 -5.38 -5.51 8.00
CA GLU A 141 -5.02 -6.16 9.25
C GLU A 141 -5.05 -7.68 9.09
N ARG A 142 -4.01 -8.38 9.52
CA ARG A 142 -4.06 -9.84 9.67
C ARG A 142 -5.23 -10.22 10.57
N ASN A 143 -6.02 -11.22 10.18
CA ASN A 143 -7.13 -11.69 10.99
C ASN A 143 -7.24 -13.22 11.02
N PHE A 144 -6.24 -13.94 10.49
CA PHE A 144 -6.27 -15.40 10.38
C PHE A 144 -6.61 -16.07 11.71
N GLU A 145 -5.76 -15.91 12.73
CA GLU A 145 -5.98 -16.47 14.08
C GLU A 145 -7.34 -16.12 14.66
N LYS A 146 -7.76 -14.85 14.52
CA LYS A 146 -9.06 -14.39 15.01
C LYS A 146 -10.23 -15.03 14.25
N ALA A 147 -10.05 -15.35 12.98
CA ALA A 147 -11.10 -15.86 12.11
C ALA A 147 -11.17 -17.40 12.10
N THR A 148 -10.05 -18.08 12.30
CA THR A 148 -9.92 -19.55 12.23
C THR A 148 -9.75 -20.21 13.60
N GLY A 149 -9.23 -19.49 14.59
CA GLY A 149 -8.81 -20.05 15.88
C GLY A 149 -7.44 -20.74 15.85
N GLU A 150 -6.76 -20.74 14.71
CA GLU A 150 -5.49 -21.43 14.48
C GLU A 150 -4.35 -20.44 14.21
N PRO A 151 -3.10 -20.71 14.65
CA PRO A 151 -1.93 -19.93 14.24
C PRO A 151 -1.75 -19.90 12.72
N SER A 152 -1.23 -18.78 12.19
CA SER A 152 -0.87 -18.69 10.77
C SER A 152 0.21 -19.71 10.43
N SER A 153 -0.14 -20.73 9.65
CA SER A 153 0.79 -21.78 9.21
C SER A 153 0.34 -22.38 7.89
N VAL A 154 1.29 -22.92 7.11
CA VAL A 154 0.97 -23.59 5.83
C VAL A 154 -0.06 -24.71 6.00
N PRO A 155 0.05 -25.63 6.99
CA PRO A 155 -0.96 -26.67 7.17
C PRO A 155 -2.36 -26.14 7.54
N ALA A 156 -2.44 -25.03 8.28
CA ALA A 156 -3.72 -24.42 8.64
C ALA A 156 -4.35 -23.63 7.47
N ALA A 157 -3.58 -23.33 6.43
CA ALA A 157 -3.98 -22.52 5.28
C ALA A 157 -4.54 -23.34 4.09
N VAL A 158 -4.56 -24.67 4.16
CA VAL A 158 -4.98 -25.60 3.09
C VAL A 158 -6.27 -26.32 3.42
#